data_AF-A0A2V9ITE3-F1
#
_entry.id   AF-A0A2V9ITE3-F1
#
_cell.length_a   1.000
_cell.length_b   1.000
_cell.length_c   1.000
_cell.angle_alpha   90.00
_cell.angle_beta   90.00
_cell.angle_gamma   90.00
#
_symmetry.space_group_name_H-M   'P 1'
#
loop_
_entity.id
_entity.type
_entity.pdbx_description
1 polymer ?
#
loop_
_entity_poly.entity_id
_entity_poly.type
_entity_poly.pdbx_seq_one_letter_code
_entity_poly.pdbx_strand_id
1 'polypeptide(L)'
;VVGGNYGRGALVCRRGGDGPWGAPSLFTLGGANVGFQIGGKATDVVFLVMNSGGARKLLQSGVKLGVDASAAAGPVGRSAEGATDVQLHAEILSYSRSRGLFAGISLAGAVLRHDNDGNQRLYAHAVTPKEILIDGKVSPPKAAKPLDEMLAKYSPRGGSSFGTTG
;
A
#
# COMPACT_ATOMS: atom_id res chain seq x y z
N VAL A 1 -7.04 19.97 18.89
CA VAL A 1 -8.03 19.66 17.83
C VAL A 1 -7.87 18.19 17.48
N VAL A 2 -8.95 17.41 17.56
CA VAL A 2 -9.00 16.01 17.06
C VAL A 2 -9.40 16.08 15.59
N GLY A 3 -8.61 15.45 14.72
CA GLY A 3 -8.89 15.37 13.28
C GLY A 3 -8.94 13.92 12.82
N GLY A 4 -9.41 13.72 11.59
CA GLY A 4 -9.46 12.41 10.95
C GLY A 4 -8.78 12.46 9.59
N ASN A 5 -8.06 11.38 9.26
CA ASN A 5 -7.55 11.13 7.92
C ASN A 5 -8.43 10.07 7.27
N TYR A 6 -8.81 10.29 6.00
CA TYR A 6 -9.48 9.30 5.18
C TYR A 6 -8.88 9.32 3.77
N GLY A 7 -8.66 8.14 3.19
CA GLY A 7 -8.17 7.97 1.84
C GLY A 7 -8.68 6.69 1.20
N ARG A 8 -8.63 6.66 -0.13
CA ARG A 8 -8.84 5.45 -0.93
C ARG A 8 -7.62 5.23 -1.80
N GLY A 9 -7.33 3.98 -2.11
CA GLY A 9 -6.21 3.61 -2.95
C GLY A 9 -6.37 2.22 -3.53
N ALA A 10 -5.39 1.83 -4.33
CA ALA A 10 -5.28 0.50 -4.90
C ALA A 10 -3.99 -0.17 -4.41
N LEU A 11 -4.08 -1.45 -4.10
CA LEU A 11 -2.93 -2.34 -3.91
C LEU A 11 -2.79 -3.22 -5.14
N VAL A 12 -1.56 -3.46 -5.58
CA VAL A 12 -1.21 -4.39 -6.67
C VAL A 12 -0.07 -5.27 -6.20
N CYS A 13 -0.07 -6.52 -6.62
CA CYS A 13 1.00 -7.48 -6.32
C CYS A 13 1.62 -7.99 -7.62
N ARG A 14 2.92 -8.29 -7.59
CA ARG A 14 3.55 -9.05 -8.67
C ARG A 14 3.12 -10.50 -8.62
N ARG A 15 2.70 -11.03 -9.77
CA ARG A 15 2.43 -12.46 -9.90
C ARG A 15 3.72 -13.24 -9.65
N GLY A 16 3.70 -14.19 -8.72
CA GLY A 16 4.88 -15.00 -8.38
C GLY A 16 5.99 -14.26 -7.62
N GLY A 17 5.83 -12.97 -7.29
CA GLY A 17 6.82 -12.15 -6.57
C GLY A 17 7.76 -11.34 -7.48
N ASP A 18 8.05 -11.81 -8.69
CA ASP A 18 8.95 -11.16 -9.65
C ASP A 18 8.35 -10.97 -11.05
N GLY A 19 7.17 -11.54 -11.30
CA GLY A 19 6.47 -11.45 -12.58
C GLY A 19 5.73 -10.12 -12.82
N PRO A 20 4.84 -10.09 -13.82
CA PRO A 20 4.08 -8.88 -14.14
C PRO A 20 3.17 -8.47 -12.96
N TRP A 21 2.88 -7.18 -12.89
CA TRP A 21 1.90 -6.65 -11.95
C TRP A 21 0.50 -7.21 -12.24
N GLY A 22 -0.18 -7.63 -11.18
CA GLY A 22 -1.52 -8.18 -11.21
C GLY A 22 -2.61 -7.11 -11.16
N ALA A 23 -3.85 -7.56 -11.09
CA ALA A 23 -5.00 -6.68 -11.03
C ALA A 23 -5.04 -5.89 -9.70
N PRO A 24 -5.52 -4.62 -9.70
CA PRO A 24 -5.60 -3.82 -8.49
C PRO A 24 -6.76 -4.24 -7.58
N SER A 25 -6.52 -4.36 -6.30
CA SER A 25 -7.58 -4.42 -5.28
C SER A 25 -7.70 -3.07 -4.60
N LEU A 26 -8.93 -2.59 -4.41
CA LEU A 26 -9.23 -1.32 -3.76
C LEU A 26 -9.24 -1.44 -2.24
N PHE A 27 -8.71 -0.42 -1.59
CA PHE A 27 -8.59 -0.30 -0.14
C PHE A 27 -8.96 1.11 0.32
N THR A 28 -9.39 1.20 1.58
CA THR A 28 -9.57 2.46 2.30
C THR A 28 -8.54 2.56 3.42
N LEU A 29 -8.10 3.78 3.70
CA LEU A 29 -7.25 4.13 4.82
C LEU A 29 -8.01 5.11 5.71
N GLY A 30 -8.09 4.84 7.01
CA GLY A 30 -8.75 5.73 7.96
C GLY A 30 -8.04 5.76 9.30
N GLY A 31 -7.89 6.94 9.92
CA GLY A 31 -7.27 7.06 11.24
C GLY A 31 -7.61 8.36 11.93
N ALA A 32 -7.63 8.34 13.26
CA ALA A 32 -7.67 9.55 14.07
C ALA A 32 -6.27 10.17 14.12
N ASN A 33 -6.16 11.47 13.94
CA ASN A 33 -4.91 12.20 14.15
C ASN A 33 -5.05 13.22 15.28
N VAL A 34 -3.96 13.44 16.01
CA VAL A 34 -3.82 14.51 16.99
C VAL A 34 -2.82 15.50 16.40
N GLY A 35 -3.23 16.76 16.21
CA GLY A 35 -2.29 17.83 15.83
C GLY A 35 -2.51 18.49 14.46
N PHE A 36 -3.59 18.20 13.74
CA PHE A 36 -3.92 18.96 12.54
C PHE A 36 -4.52 20.33 12.93
N GLN A 37 -3.69 21.38 12.88
CA GLN A 37 -4.21 22.75 12.93
C GLN A 37 -5.15 22.96 11.72
N ILE A 38 -6.24 23.68 11.99
CA ILE A 38 -7.41 23.90 11.12
C ILE A 38 -6.97 24.25 9.69
N GLY A 39 -7.29 23.35 8.73
CA GLY A 39 -6.99 23.51 7.31
C GLY A 39 -6.75 22.17 6.64
N GLY A 40 -7.79 21.56 6.04
CA GLY A 40 -7.70 20.25 5.39
C GLY A 40 -6.60 20.20 4.33
N LYS A 41 -5.69 19.22 4.39
CA LYS A 41 -4.69 18.97 3.35
C LYS A 41 -5.00 17.64 2.67
N ALA A 42 -5.01 17.64 1.34
CA ALA A 42 -4.99 16.41 0.56
C ALA A 42 -3.52 16.02 0.33
N THR A 43 -3.22 14.73 0.44
CA THR A 43 -1.85 14.23 0.21
C THR A 43 -1.88 12.85 -0.38
N ASP A 44 -1.14 12.69 -1.47
CA ASP A 44 -0.91 11.38 -2.07
C ASP A 44 0.20 10.66 -1.31
N VAL A 45 -0.06 9.38 -1.00
CA VAL A 45 0.87 8.48 -0.32
C VAL A 45 0.99 7.20 -1.13
N VAL A 46 2.22 6.73 -1.33
CA VAL A 46 2.56 5.45 -1.94
C VAL A 46 3.11 4.54 -0.86
N PHE A 47 2.59 3.32 -0.78
CA PHE A 47 3.10 2.28 0.08
C PHE A 47 3.83 1.22 -0.75
N LEU A 48 5.07 0.91 -0.35
CA LEU A 48 5.81 -0.23 -0.87
C LEU A 48 5.74 -1.34 0.16
N VAL A 49 5.13 -2.47 -0.20
CA VAL A 49 5.07 -3.66 0.63
C VAL A 49 6.32 -4.49 0.34
N MET A 50 7.20 -4.57 1.32
CA MET A 50 8.58 -5.01 1.09
C MET A 50 8.76 -6.52 1.17
N ASN A 51 7.81 -7.26 1.77
CA ASN A 51 7.92 -8.70 1.97
C ASN A 51 6.56 -9.42 1.98
N SER A 52 6.62 -10.76 1.96
CA SER A 52 5.45 -11.65 2.00
C SER A 52 4.59 -11.46 3.25
N GLY A 53 5.22 -11.21 4.40
CA GLY A 53 4.55 -10.99 5.68
C GLY A 53 3.65 -9.75 5.63
N GLY A 54 4.19 -8.62 5.17
CA GLY A 54 3.44 -7.38 4.95
C GLY A 54 2.27 -7.59 3.98
N ALA A 55 2.50 -8.29 2.87
CA ALA A 55 1.43 -8.59 1.91
C ALA A 55 0.31 -9.44 2.53
N ARG A 56 0.67 -10.52 3.24
CA ARG A 56 -0.29 -11.40 3.93
C ARG A 56 -1.08 -10.65 5.00
N LYS A 57 -0.45 -9.76 5.77
CA LYS A 57 -1.14 -8.91 6.74
C LYS A 57 -2.17 -8.03 6.04
N LEU A 58 -1.83 -7.37 4.93
CA LEU A 58 -2.77 -6.53 4.18
C LEU A 58 -3.95 -7.32 3.56
N LEU A 59 -3.82 -8.64 3.37
CA LEU A 59 -4.95 -9.50 3.02
C LEU A 59 -5.90 -9.74 4.20
N GLN A 60 -5.50 -9.42 5.42
CA GLN A 60 -6.41 -9.31 6.56
C GLN A 60 -7.10 -7.94 6.48
N SER A 61 -8.39 -7.88 6.76
CA SER A 61 -9.10 -6.59 6.80
C SER A 61 -8.91 -5.92 8.16
N GLY A 62 -8.69 -4.61 8.18
CA GLY A 62 -8.59 -3.83 9.41
C GLY A 62 -7.18 -3.71 10.00
N VAL A 63 -6.14 -3.84 9.17
CA VAL A 63 -4.72 -3.76 9.58
C VAL A 63 -4.37 -2.35 10.04
N LYS A 64 -3.83 -2.22 11.25
CA LYS A 64 -3.28 -0.97 11.78
C LYS A 64 -1.81 -0.83 11.42
N LEU A 65 -1.48 0.21 10.65
CA LEU A 65 -0.11 0.54 10.29
C LEU A 65 0.69 0.95 11.54
N GLY A 66 1.91 0.44 11.67
CA GLY A 66 2.79 0.65 12.82
C GLY A 66 2.45 -0.20 14.06
N VAL A 67 1.34 -0.94 14.05
CA VAL A 67 0.94 -1.85 15.14
C VAL A 67 0.87 -3.29 14.64
N ASP A 68 -0.01 -3.55 13.67
CA ASP A 68 -0.19 -4.90 13.11
C ASP A 68 0.83 -5.18 12.01
N ALA A 69 1.15 -4.16 11.20
CA ALA A 69 2.21 -4.20 10.19
C ALA A 69 3.24 -3.09 10.44
N SER A 70 4.53 -3.43 10.45
CA SER A 70 5.58 -2.43 10.65
C SER A 70 5.63 -1.49 9.45
N ALA A 71 5.55 -0.19 9.71
CA ALA A 71 5.52 0.84 8.69
C ALA A 71 6.54 1.93 9.02
N ALA A 72 7.34 2.32 8.04
CA ALA A 72 8.34 3.37 8.18
C ALA A 72 8.31 4.34 7.00
N ALA A 73 8.71 5.59 7.22
CA ALA A 73 8.98 6.50 6.12
C ALA A 73 10.18 5.97 5.32
N GLY A 74 10.00 5.84 4.01
CA GLY A 74 11.06 5.36 3.14
C GLY A 74 12.19 6.38 2.96
N PRO A 75 13.43 5.93 2.77
CA PRO A 75 14.56 6.84 2.62
C PRO A 75 14.53 7.57 1.29
N VAL A 76 15.02 8.82 1.26
CA VAL A 76 15.09 9.66 0.05
C VAL A 76 16.46 10.35 -0.08
N GLY A 77 16.93 10.55 -1.31
CA GLY A 77 18.20 11.24 -1.58
C GLY A 77 19.40 10.55 -0.94
N ARG A 78 20.32 11.32 -0.35
CA ARG A 78 21.54 10.79 0.32
C ARG A 78 21.24 9.87 1.50
N SER A 79 20.04 9.95 2.09
CA SER A 79 19.62 9.05 3.17
C SER A 79 19.25 7.64 2.66
N ALA A 80 19.10 7.44 1.35
CA ALA A 80 18.93 6.10 0.76
C ALA A 80 20.19 5.23 0.93
N GLU A 81 21.37 5.85 0.92
CA GLU A 81 22.65 5.15 1.12
C GLU A 81 22.91 4.82 2.60
N GLY A 82 22.19 5.49 3.52
CA GLY A 82 22.29 5.32 4.97
C GLY A 82 20.97 4.94 5.63
N ALA A 83 20.19 4.03 5.00
CA ALA A 83 18.94 3.56 5.55
C ALA A 83 19.14 2.94 6.96
N THR A 84 18.23 3.24 7.89
CA THR A 84 18.32 2.72 9.26
C THR A 84 17.84 1.28 9.36
N ASP A 85 18.25 0.57 10.42
CA ASP A 85 17.83 -0.83 10.67
C ASP A 85 16.30 -1.01 10.65
N VAL A 86 15.56 -0.03 11.18
CA VAL A 86 14.09 0.01 11.15
C VAL A 86 13.55 0.07 9.72
N GLN A 87 14.17 0.85 8.83
CA GLN A 87 13.76 0.96 7.43
C GLN A 87 14.10 -0.31 6.65
N LEU A 88 15.22 -0.97 6.98
CA LEU A 88 15.65 -2.22 6.33
C LEU A 88 14.74 -3.40 6.67
N HIS A 89 14.15 -3.41 7.87
CA HIS A 89 13.27 -4.49 8.34
C HIS A 89 11.76 -4.13 8.30
N ALA A 90 11.39 -2.95 7.81
CA ALA A 90 9.99 -2.54 7.72
C ALA A 90 9.23 -3.40 6.70
N GLU A 91 8.03 -3.85 7.06
CA GLU A 91 7.12 -4.55 6.16
C GLU A 91 6.54 -3.62 5.10
N ILE A 92 6.36 -2.34 5.45
CA ILE A 92 5.83 -1.31 4.58
C ILE A 92 6.71 -0.05 4.64
N LEU A 93 7.14 0.45 3.49
CA LEU A 93 7.73 1.77 3.35
C LEU A 93 6.71 2.74 2.76
N SER A 94 6.58 3.94 3.34
CA SER A 94 5.67 4.98 2.85
C SER A 94 6.40 6.16 2.23
N TYR A 95 5.94 6.62 1.07
CA TYR A 95 6.43 7.79 0.33
C TYR A 95 5.29 8.75 -0.02
N SER A 96 5.56 10.05 -0.04
CA SER A 96 4.58 11.11 -0.25
C SER A 96 5.21 12.14 -1.14
N ARG A 97 4.43 12.61 -2.12
CA ARG A 97 4.88 13.62 -3.09
C ARG A 97 5.16 14.98 -2.43
N SER A 98 4.50 15.27 -1.32
CA SER A 98 4.64 16.54 -0.59
C SER A 98 5.92 16.50 0.26
N ARG A 99 7.02 17.08 -0.26
CA ARG A 99 8.27 17.28 0.51
C ARG A 99 7.95 17.92 1.87
N GLY A 100 8.37 17.28 2.96
CA GLY A 100 8.24 17.80 4.33
C GLY A 100 6.94 17.48 5.06
N LEU A 101 5.95 16.83 4.44
CA LEU A 101 4.65 16.56 5.07
C LEU A 101 4.57 15.25 5.86
N PHE A 102 5.59 14.38 5.75
CA PHE A 102 5.69 13.18 6.58
C PHE A 102 5.85 13.45 8.08
N ALA A 103 6.44 14.59 8.43
CA ALA A 103 6.50 15.04 9.82
C ALA A 103 5.11 15.49 10.36
N GLY A 104 4.09 15.60 9.49
CA GLY A 104 2.74 16.08 9.84
C GLY A 104 1.60 15.08 9.60
N ILE A 105 1.80 14.02 8.81
CA ILE A 105 0.83 12.92 8.64
C ILE A 105 1.33 11.74 9.44
N SER A 106 0.81 11.56 10.66
CA SER A 106 0.98 10.29 11.36
C SER A 106 0.13 9.24 10.65
N LEU A 107 0.79 8.34 9.92
CA LEU A 107 0.20 7.10 9.39
C LEU A 107 0.19 5.99 10.44
N ALA A 108 0.97 6.15 11.52
CA ALA A 108 0.96 5.23 12.65
C ALA A 108 -0.43 5.23 13.30
N GLY A 109 -1.02 4.04 13.41
CA GLY A 109 -2.38 3.82 13.91
C GLY A 109 -3.49 3.95 12.84
N ALA A 110 -3.15 4.32 11.59
CA ALA A 110 -4.13 4.30 10.51
C ALA A 110 -4.52 2.86 10.15
N VAL A 111 -5.81 2.66 9.90
CA VAL A 111 -6.41 1.36 9.59
C VAL A 111 -6.61 1.20 8.10
N LEU A 112 -5.99 0.20 7.50
CA LEU A 112 -6.25 -0.25 6.14
C LEU A 112 -7.38 -1.27 6.15
N ARG A 113 -8.39 -1.04 5.30
CA ARG A 113 -9.53 -1.93 5.11
C ARG A 113 -9.75 -2.20 3.63
N HIS A 114 -10.24 -3.40 3.34
CA HIS A 114 -10.66 -3.76 1.99
C HIS A 114 -11.84 -2.89 1.57
N ASP A 115 -11.82 -2.33 0.36
CA ASP A 115 -12.97 -1.65 -0.23
C ASP A 115 -13.76 -2.67 -1.07
N ASN A 116 -14.49 -3.57 -0.40
CA ASN A 116 -15.22 -4.65 -1.06
C ASN A 116 -16.28 -4.12 -2.04
N ASP A 117 -16.97 -3.04 -1.68
CA ASP A 117 -17.95 -2.38 -2.56
C ASP A 117 -17.25 -1.75 -3.78
N GLY A 118 -16.09 -1.13 -3.56
CA GLY A 118 -15.22 -0.65 -4.62
C GLY A 118 -14.80 -1.78 -5.57
N ASN A 119 -14.31 -2.89 -5.04
CA ASN A 119 -13.90 -4.06 -5.81
C ASN A 119 -15.08 -4.64 -6.60
N GLN A 120 -16.23 -4.81 -5.97
CA GLN A 120 -17.42 -5.32 -6.66
C GLN A 120 -17.86 -4.40 -7.81
N ARG A 121 -17.79 -3.07 -7.62
CA ARG A 121 -18.07 -2.11 -8.71
C ARG A 121 -17.04 -2.17 -9.82
N LEU A 122 -15.75 -2.33 -9.48
CA LEU A 122 -14.66 -2.38 -10.44
C LEU A 122 -14.73 -3.65 -11.31
N TYR A 123 -15.10 -4.78 -10.72
CA TYR A 123 -15.11 -6.09 -11.39
C TYR A 123 -16.52 -6.58 -11.79
N ALA A 124 -17.57 -5.84 -11.44
CA ALA A 124 -18.98 -6.15 -11.69
C ALA A 124 -19.50 -7.44 -11.02
N HIS A 125 -18.75 -8.03 -10.09
CA HIS A 125 -19.15 -9.17 -9.27
C HIS A 125 -18.39 -9.18 -7.95
N ALA A 126 -18.89 -9.90 -6.95
CA ALA A 126 -18.21 -10.03 -5.67
C ALA A 126 -16.89 -10.80 -5.85
N VAL A 127 -15.78 -10.16 -5.45
CA VAL A 127 -14.44 -10.74 -5.52
C VAL A 127 -13.62 -10.23 -4.34
N THR A 128 -12.89 -11.13 -3.68
CA THR A 128 -12.09 -10.80 -2.50
C THR A 128 -10.69 -10.30 -2.88
N PRO A 129 -10.02 -9.51 -2.02
CA PRO A 129 -8.63 -9.09 -2.27
C PRO A 129 -7.65 -10.24 -2.45
N LYS A 130 -7.85 -11.38 -1.77
CA LYS A 130 -7.03 -12.58 -1.99
C LYS A 130 -7.20 -13.12 -3.41
N GLU A 131 -8.44 -13.17 -3.91
CA GLU A 131 -8.74 -13.64 -5.26
C GLU A 131 -8.16 -12.71 -6.34
N ILE A 132 -8.12 -11.40 -6.06
CA ILE A 132 -7.53 -10.39 -6.95
C ILE A 132 -6.00 -10.48 -6.93
N LEU A 133 -5.40 -10.38 -5.74
CA LEU A 133 -3.96 -10.11 -5.58
C LEU A 133 -3.10 -11.37 -5.60
N ILE A 134 -3.63 -12.50 -5.14
CA ILE A 134 -2.87 -13.75 -4.95
C ILE A 134 -3.33 -14.81 -5.95
N ASP A 135 -4.62 -15.12 -5.97
CA ASP A 135 -5.13 -16.23 -6.78
C ASP A 135 -5.26 -15.85 -8.26
N GLY A 136 -5.23 -14.55 -8.59
CA GLY A 136 -5.26 -14.05 -9.96
C GLY A 136 -6.56 -14.36 -10.71
N LYS A 137 -7.70 -14.43 -10.01
CA LYS A 137 -9.00 -14.80 -10.60
C LYS A 137 -9.60 -13.73 -11.52
N VAL A 138 -9.07 -12.52 -11.47
CA VAL A 138 -9.51 -11.40 -12.33
C VAL A 138 -8.34 -10.81 -13.12
N SER A 139 -8.66 -10.26 -14.29
CA SER A 139 -7.69 -9.53 -15.11
C SER A 139 -7.69 -8.04 -14.75
N PRO A 140 -6.56 -7.33 -14.89
CA PRO A 140 -6.53 -5.88 -14.71
C PRO A 140 -7.58 -5.19 -15.60
N PRO A 141 -8.42 -4.30 -15.06
CA PRO A 141 -9.38 -3.56 -15.86
C PRO A 141 -8.67 -2.55 -16.76
N LYS A 142 -9.29 -2.13 -17.88
CA LYS A 142 -8.70 -1.13 -18.80
C LYS A 142 -8.27 0.17 -18.10
N ALA A 143 -9.01 0.56 -17.04
CA ALA A 143 -8.70 1.73 -16.23
C ALA A 143 -7.36 1.62 -15.47
N ALA A 144 -6.83 0.42 -15.24
CA ALA A 144 -5.56 0.18 -14.57
C ALA A 144 -4.35 0.34 -15.50
N LYS A 145 -4.55 0.38 -16.82
CA LYS A 145 -3.47 0.39 -17.82
C LYS A 145 -2.39 1.46 -17.57
N PRO A 146 -2.72 2.73 -17.22
CA PRO A 146 -1.68 3.73 -16.93
C PRO A 146 -0.82 3.38 -15.72
N LEU A 147 -1.40 2.75 -14.69
CA LEU A 147 -0.67 2.27 -13.52
C LEU A 147 0.24 1.11 -13.91
N ASP A 148 -0.27 0.15 -14.67
CA ASP A 148 0.49 -1.02 -15.13
C ASP A 148 1.71 -0.61 -15.95
N GLU A 149 1.55 0.34 -16.87
CA GLU A 149 2.66 0.88 -17.70
C GLU A 149 3.71 1.60 -16.85
N MET A 150 3.28 2.42 -15.90
CA MET A 150 4.19 3.09 -14.96
C MET A 150 4.99 2.08 -14.13
N LEU A 151 4.30 1.09 -13.57
CA LEU A 151 4.95 0.07 -12.75
C LEU A 151 5.88 -0.82 -13.58
N ALA A 152 5.52 -1.18 -14.81
CA ALA A 152 6.39 -1.93 -15.71
C ALA A 152 7.65 -1.15 -16.11
N LYS A 153 7.55 0.18 -16.22
CA LYS A 153 8.67 1.06 -16.57
C LYS A 153 9.64 1.29 -15.40
N TYR A 154 9.13 1.55 -14.20
CA TYR A 154 9.94 2.05 -13.08
C TYR A 154 10.29 1.00 -12.03
N SER A 155 9.57 -0.13 -11.98
CA SER A 155 9.81 -1.09 -10.91
C SER A 155 11.06 -1.92 -11.19
N PRO A 156 11.92 -2.18 -10.19
CA PRO A 156 13.10 -3.03 -10.35
C PRO A 156 12.73 -4.43 -10.84
N ARG A 157 13.51 -5.00 -11.76
CA ARG A 157 13.32 -6.42 -12.14
C ARG A 157 14.03 -7.31 -11.13
N GLY A 158 13.46 -8.49 -10.87
CA GLY A 158 13.92 -9.39 -9.81
C GLY A 158 13.24 -9.13 -8.46
N GLY A 159 13.20 -10.18 -7.65
CA GLY A 159 12.55 -10.23 -6.34
C GLY A 159 12.44 -11.68 -5.89
N SER A 160 12.40 -11.93 -4.59
CA SER A 160 12.14 -13.28 -4.08
C SER A 160 10.69 -13.66 -4.36
N SER A 161 10.44 -14.88 -4.82
CA SER A 161 9.06 -15.36 -4.96
C SER A 161 8.37 -15.33 -3.59
N PHE A 162 7.08 -14.98 -3.57
CA PHE A 162 6.27 -15.13 -2.37
C PHE A 162 6.10 -16.63 -2.12
N GLY A 163 7.06 -17.24 -1.42
CA GLY A 163 7.03 -18.65 -1.08
C GLY A 163 5.72 -18.99 -0.36
N THR A 164 4.97 -19.93 -0.91
CA THR A 164 3.90 -20.66 -0.23
C THR A 164 4.55 -21.59 0.78
N THR A 165 5.18 -21.06 1.82
CA THR A 165 5.45 -21.88 3.01
C THR A 165 4.09 -22.14 3.66
N GLY A 166 3.68 -23.41 3.60
CA GLY A 166 2.39 -23.93 4.06
C GLY A 166 2.24 -24.00 5.57
#